data_AF-A0A929J688-F1
#
_entry.id   AF-A0A929J688-F1
#
_cell.length_a   1.000
_cell.length_b   1.000
_cell.length_c   1.000
_cell.angle_alpha   90.00
_cell.angle_beta   90.00
_cell.angle_gamma   90.00
#
_symmetry.space_group_name_H-M   'P 1'
#
loop_
_entity.id
_entity.type
_entity.pdbx_description
1 polymer ?
#
loop_
_entity_poly.entity_id
_entity_poly.type
_entity_poly.pdbx_seq_one_letter_code
_entity_poly.pdbx_strand_id
1 'polypeptide(L)'
;MNNKITNPIFGKTLLIITLLVSSTVSYAETPEETGLAIAVESDKRDTGFSDQTANMVMELHNKQGDVSTRTIRIKTLEVIGDGDKSMSIFDKPADVKGTAFLTYSHAIKPDEQWLYLPALKRVKRINSKNKSGPFMGSEFAYEDLASQEIEKYSYKYIRDENIKTKEFPNGV
;
A
#
# COMPACT_ATOMS: atom_id res chain seq x y z
N MET A 1 27.52 20.88 -78.97
CA MET A 1 28.08 20.27 -77.74
C MET A 1 27.14 20.58 -76.60
N ASN A 2 26.53 19.55 -76.02
CA ASN A 2 25.35 19.61 -75.15
C ASN A 2 25.69 20.02 -73.72
N ASN A 3 25.07 21.10 -73.22
CA ASN A 3 25.06 21.43 -71.80
C ASN A 3 24.05 20.56 -71.06
N LYS A 4 24.53 19.64 -70.22
CA LYS A 4 23.70 18.90 -69.27
C LYS A 4 23.48 19.76 -68.02
N ILE A 5 22.25 20.26 -67.86
CA ILE A 5 21.75 20.74 -66.58
C ILE A 5 21.14 19.53 -65.87
N THR A 6 21.74 19.09 -64.77
CA THR A 6 21.14 18.08 -63.88
C THR A 6 21.16 18.62 -62.46
N ASN A 7 20.02 19.12 -62.00
CA ASN A 7 19.81 19.59 -60.62
C ASN A 7 19.47 18.40 -59.69
N PRO A 8 20.19 18.20 -58.57
CA PRO A 8 19.93 17.10 -57.64
C PRO A 8 18.91 17.54 -56.58
N ILE A 9 17.70 17.94 -57.01
CA ILE A 9 16.65 18.39 -56.09
C ILE A 9 15.82 17.18 -55.59
N PHE A 10 15.71 16.12 -56.39
CA PHE A 10 14.84 14.97 -56.11
C PHE A 10 15.29 14.09 -54.92
N GLY A 11 16.61 13.96 -54.69
CA GLY A 11 17.15 13.12 -53.61
C GLY A 11 16.98 13.72 -52.20
N LYS A 12 16.97 15.05 -52.09
CA LYS A 12 16.77 15.75 -50.81
C LYS A 12 15.31 15.75 -50.36
N THR A 13 14.37 15.78 -51.30
CA THR A 13 12.93 15.75 -51.01
C THR A 13 12.48 14.38 -50.48
N LEU A 14 13.06 13.28 -50.97
CA LEU A 14 12.70 11.92 -50.53
C LEU A 14 13.15 11.63 -49.09
N LEU A 15 14.31 12.15 -48.68
CA LEU A 15 14.88 11.96 -47.33
C LEU A 15 14.10 12.71 -46.23
N ILE A 16 13.48 13.85 -46.58
CA ILE A 16 12.65 14.65 -45.65
C ILE A 16 11.32 13.94 -45.38
N ILE A 17 10.74 13.29 -46.39
CA ILE A 17 9.45 12.57 -46.24
C ILE A 17 9.62 11.33 -45.35
N THR A 18 10.76 10.64 -45.39
CA THR A 18 10.99 9.47 -44.51
C THR A 18 11.21 9.87 -43.05
N LEU A 19 11.82 11.03 -42.79
CA LEU A 19 12.04 11.55 -41.44
C LEU A 19 10.73 12.04 -40.77
N LEU A 20 9.76 12.49 -41.56
CA LEU A 20 8.44 12.96 -41.11
C LEU A 20 7.50 11.82 -40.66
N VAL A 21 7.77 10.57 -41.06
CA VAL A 21 6.95 9.40 -40.67
C VAL A 21 7.45 8.76 -39.37
N SER A 22 8.64 9.14 -38.89
CA SER A 22 9.22 8.63 -37.63
C SER A 22 8.84 9.45 -36.39
N SER A 23 7.84 10.34 -36.48
CA SER A 23 7.25 10.97 -35.30
C SER A 23 6.47 9.93 -34.51
N THR A 24 7.18 9.21 -33.63
CA THR A 24 6.56 8.37 -32.61
C THR A 24 5.58 9.21 -31.82
N VAL A 25 4.29 8.90 -31.96
CA VAL A 25 3.24 9.50 -31.14
C VAL A 25 3.52 9.07 -29.70
N SER A 26 4.09 9.98 -28.91
CA SER A 26 4.27 9.76 -27.47
C SER A 26 2.91 9.99 -26.83
N TYR A 27 2.19 8.91 -26.52
CA TYR A 27 0.98 9.02 -25.71
C TYR A 27 1.41 9.38 -24.28
N ALA A 28 0.88 10.47 -23.76
CA ALA A 28 1.00 10.77 -22.33
C ALA A 28 0.18 9.72 -21.57
N GLU A 29 0.76 9.17 -20.49
CA GLU A 29 0.02 8.28 -19.59
C GLU A 29 -1.21 9.00 -19.03
N THR A 30 -2.30 8.26 -18.90
CA THR A 30 -3.49 8.74 -18.20
C THR A 30 -3.22 8.84 -16.70
N PRO A 31 -3.94 9.71 -15.97
CA PRO A 31 -3.80 9.79 -14.51
C PRO A 31 -4.04 8.45 -13.80
N GLU A 32 -4.92 7.61 -14.33
CA GLU A 32 -5.20 6.27 -13.83
C GLU A 32 -4.02 5.31 -14.04
N GLU A 33 -3.39 5.32 -15.22
CA GLU A 33 -2.17 4.54 -15.50
C GLU A 33 -1.00 4.97 -14.61
N THR A 34 -0.76 6.28 -14.49
CA THR A 34 0.30 6.82 -13.62
C THR A 34 0.02 6.48 -12.15
N GLY A 35 -1.23 6.58 -11.70
CA GLY A 35 -1.62 6.23 -10.34
C GLY A 35 -1.37 4.75 -10.02
N LEU A 36 -1.74 3.86 -10.94
CA LEU A 36 -1.49 2.43 -10.81
C LEU A 36 0.02 2.11 -10.82
N ALA A 37 0.79 2.73 -11.72
CA ALA A 37 2.23 2.53 -11.81
C ALA A 37 2.95 2.90 -10.50
N ILE A 38 2.56 4.01 -9.87
CA ILE A 38 3.09 4.43 -8.56
C ILE A 38 2.75 3.40 -7.48
N ALA A 39 1.49 2.93 -7.42
CA ALA A 39 1.07 1.96 -6.44
C ALA A 39 1.84 0.64 -6.58
N VAL A 40 1.96 0.12 -7.81
CA VAL A 40 2.73 -1.10 -8.13
C VAL A 40 4.20 -0.96 -7.75
N GLU A 41 4.82 0.18 -8.05
CA GLU A 41 6.22 0.42 -7.67
C GLU A 41 6.40 0.56 -6.16
N SER A 42 5.41 1.12 -5.44
CA SER A 42 5.42 1.17 -3.98
C SER A 42 5.32 -0.22 -3.36
N ASP A 43 4.38 -1.05 -3.84
CA ASP A 43 4.18 -2.43 -3.41
C ASP A 43 5.45 -3.27 -3.61
N LYS A 44 6.04 -3.19 -4.82
CA LYS A 44 7.28 -3.88 -5.15
C LYS A 44 8.43 -3.56 -4.19
N ARG A 45 8.50 -2.32 -3.67
CA ARG A 45 9.54 -1.90 -2.71
C ARG A 45 9.34 -2.45 -1.30
N ASP A 46 8.16 -2.97 -1.00
CA ASP A 46 7.80 -3.58 0.28
C ASP A 46 7.82 -5.13 0.23
N THR A 47 8.38 -5.71 -0.84
CA THR A 47 8.51 -7.18 -0.99
C THR A 47 9.91 -7.69 -0.64
N GLY A 48 9.98 -8.95 -0.20
CA GLY A 48 11.21 -9.69 0.07
C GLY A 48 11.69 -9.66 1.53
N PHE A 49 10.88 -9.16 2.47
CA PHE A 49 11.25 -9.12 3.89
C PHE A 49 11.08 -10.46 4.62
N SER A 50 10.41 -11.45 4.01
CA SER A 50 10.13 -12.79 4.55
C SER A 50 9.24 -12.78 5.80
N ASP A 51 9.77 -12.34 6.94
CA ASP A 51 9.00 -12.17 8.18
C ASP A 51 9.58 -11.05 9.05
N GLN A 52 8.72 -10.48 9.89
CA GLN A 52 9.12 -9.45 10.83
C GLN A 52 8.40 -9.61 12.16
N THR A 53 9.04 -9.15 13.24
CA THR A 53 8.43 -8.99 14.56
C THR A 53 8.68 -7.57 15.07
N ALA A 54 7.60 -6.88 15.44
CA ALA A 54 7.64 -5.55 16.02
C ALA A 54 7.10 -5.56 17.46
N ASN A 55 7.78 -4.86 18.37
CA ASN A 55 7.25 -4.54 19.70
C ASN A 55 6.76 -3.09 19.66
N MET A 56 5.50 -2.87 20.03
CA MET A 56 4.85 -1.57 19.91
C MET A 56 4.17 -1.15 21.21
N VAL A 57 4.04 0.17 21.37
CA VAL A 57 3.21 0.79 22.40
C VAL A 57 2.08 1.54 21.69
N MET A 58 0.84 1.16 21.99
CA MET A 58 -0.36 1.84 21.52
C MET A 58 -0.90 2.71 22.65
N GLU A 59 -0.95 4.02 22.42
CA GLU A 59 -1.57 4.98 23.34
C GLU A 59 -2.92 5.44 22.78
N LEU A 60 -3.97 5.29 23.58
CA LEU A 60 -5.31 5.72 23.26
C LEU A 60 -5.62 6.95 24.09
N HIS A 61 -5.82 8.08 23.42
CA HIS A 61 -6.12 9.36 24.03
C HIS A 61 -7.60 9.68 23.81
N ASN A 62 -8.35 9.91 24.88
CA ASN A 62 -9.76 10.32 24.76
C ASN A 62 -9.91 11.84 24.74
N LYS A 63 -11.13 12.33 24.47
CA LYS A 63 -11.41 13.78 24.42
C LYS A 63 -11.27 14.49 25.77
N GLN A 64 -11.28 13.74 26.87
CA GLN A 64 -11.15 14.25 28.24
C GLN A 64 -9.67 14.38 28.66
N GLY A 65 -8.73 13.87 27.84
CA GLY A 65 -7.30 13.89 28.12
C GLY A 65 -6.78 12.64 28.85
N ASP A 66 -7.63 11.63 29.08
CA ASP A 66 -7.17 10.36 29.65
C ASP A 66 -6.40 9.55 28.60
N VAL A 67 -5.35 8.86 29.06
CA VAL A 67 -4.49 8.01 28.24
C VAL A 67 -4.56 6.57 28.72
N SER A 68 -4.84 5.65 27.79
CA SER A 68 -4.71 4.21 28.01
C SER A 68 -3.58 3.66 27.15
N THR A 69 -2.64 2.95 27.77
CA THR A 69 -1.45 2.41 27.09
C THR A 69 -1.53 0.90 26.99
N ARG A 70 -1.19 0.35 25.82
CA ARG A 70 -1.11 -1.10 25.56
C ARG A 70 0.23 -1.46 24.96
N THR A 71 0.81 -2.57 25.41
CA THR A 71 2.01 -3.15 24.77
C THR A 71 1.59 -4.29 23.87
N ILE A 72 2.01 -4.23 22.60
CA ILE A 72 1.58 -5.16 21.55
C ILE A 72 2.82 -5.71 20.87
N ARG A 73 2.84 -7.02 20.62
CA ARG A 73 3.78 -7.66 19.69
C ARG A 73 3.06 -8.01 18.41
N ILE A 74 3.58 -7.53 17.28
CA ILE A 74 3.09 -7.91 15.95
C ILE A 74 4.12 -8.83 15.31
N LYS A 75 3.62 -9.91 14.73
CA LYS A 75 4.38 -10.80 13.85
C LYS A 75 3.74 -10.75 12.49
N THR A 76 4.52 -10.49 11.45
CA THR A 76 4.05 -10.50 10.06
C THR A 76 4.86 -11.51 9.28
N LEU A 77 4.20 -12.30 8.46
CA LEU A 77 4.78 -13.24 7.53
C LEU A 77 4.35 -12.83 6.13
N GLU A 78 5.34 -12.54 5.29
CA GLU A 78 5.15 -12.22 3.89
C GLU A 78 4.61 -13.44 3.14
N VAL A 79 3.61 -13.24 2.28
CA VAL A 79 3.07 -14.30 1.42
C VAL A 79 3.20 -13.91 -0.04
N ILE A 80 4.15 -14.52 -0.75
CA ILE A 80 4.35 -14.21 -2.18
C ILE A 80 3.10 -14.57 -2.99
N GLY A 81 2.52 -13.56 -3.65
CA GLY A 81 1.38 -13.71 -4.56
C GLY A 81 0.01 -13.75 -3.89
N ASP A 82 -0.07 -13.41 -2.60
CA ASP A 82 -1.32 -13.17 -1.87
C ASP A 82 -1.05 -12.12 -0.77
N GLY A 83 -2.04 -11.81 0.06
CA GLY A 83 -1.82 -10.90 1.17
C GLY A 83 -1.10 -11.52 2.37
N ASP A 84 -0.45 -10.66 3.14
CA ASP A 84 0.34 -11.06 4.30
C ASP A 84 -0.50 -11.66 5.42
N LYS A 85 0.18 -12.48 6.23
CA LYS A 85 -0.38 -13.00 7.48
C LYS A 85 0.21 -12.22 8.64
N SER A 86 -0.65 -11.70 9.51
CA SER A 86 -0.22 -10.98 10.70
C SER A 86 -0.87 -11.52 11.97
N MET A 87 -0.13 -11.45 13.07
CA MET A 87 -0.61 -11.78 14.40
C MET A 87 -0.20 -10.69 15.39
N SER A 88 -1.20 -9.97 15.91
CA SER A 88 -1.03 -8.99 16.99
C SER A 88 -1.36 -9.64 18.33
N ILE A 89 -0.46 -9.54 19.31
CA ILE A 89 -0.61 -10.12 20.64
C ILE A 89 -0.47 -9.01 21.68
N PHE A 90 -1.48 -8.83 22.52
CA PHE A 90 -1.47 -7.86 23.61
C PHE A 90 -0.76 -8.46 24.82
N ASP A 91 0.36 -7.87 25.24
CA ASP A 91 1.12 -8.34 26.40
C ASP A 91 0.76 -7.58 27.69
N LYS A 92 0.34 -6.31 27.55
CA LYS A 92 -0.05 -5.41 28.67
C LYS A 92 -1.16 -4.44 28.23
N PRO A 93 -2.00 -3.94 29.16
CA PRO A 93 -2.11 -4.30 30.58
C PRO A 93 -2.80 -5.64 30.82
N ALA A 94 -3.01 -6.01 32.09
CA ALA A 94 -3.50 -7.34 32.49
C ALA A 94 -4.92 -7.67 31.99
N ASP A 95 -5.76 -6.65 31.80
CA ASP A 95 -7.13 -6.73 31.29
C ASP A 95 -7.20 -7.16 29.82
N VAL A 96 -6.20 -6.81 29.01
CA VAL A 96 -6.09 -7.20 27.60
C VAL A 96 -5.05 -8.29 27.35
N LYS A 97 -4.21 -8.60 28.35
CA LYS A 97 -3.10 -9.56 28.23
C LYS A 97 -3.56 -10.90 27.66
N GLY A 98 -2.89 -11.34 26.60
CA GLY A 98 -3.18 -12.59 25.89
C GLY A 98 -4.30 -12.48 24.86
N THR A 99 -4.94 -11.31 24.71
CA THR A 99 -5.79 -11.04 23.54
C THR A 99 -4.90 -11.10 22.31
N ALA A 100 -5.37 -11.81 21.29
CA ALA A 100 -4.63 -11.96 20.04
C ALA A 100 -5.56 -11.74 18.85
N PHE A 101 -5.04 -11.06 17.83
CA PHE A 101 -5.72 -10.83 16.57
C PHE A 101 -4.91 -11.43 15.44
N LEU A 102 -5.53 -12.30 14.65
CA LEU A 102 -4.93 -12.98 13.51
C LEU A 102 -5.60 -12.49 12.24
N THR A 103 -4.82 -12.04 11.28
CA THR A 103 -5.28 -11.63 9.96
C THR A 103 -4.57 -12.47 8.91
N TYR A 104 -5.34 -13.11 8.04
CA TYR A 104 -4.89 -13.59 6.75
C TYR A 104 -5.47 -12.66 5.70
N SER A 105 -4.60 -11.80 5.16
CA SER A 105 -5.01 -10.88 4.12
C SER A 105 -5.02 -11.59 2.78
N HIS A 106 -5.83 -11.10 1.85
CA HIS A 106 -5.91 -11.64 0.52
C HIS A 106 -6.04 -10.56 -0.54
N ALA A 107 -5.37 -10.75 -1.67
CA ALA A 107 -5.41 -9.80 -2.78
C ALA A 107 -6.83 -9.65 -3.36
N ILE A 108 -7.47 -10.77 -3.67
CA ILE A 108 -8.73 -10.78 -4.46
C ILE A 108 -9.96 -11.12 -3.61
N LYS A 109 -9.82 -12.04 -2.64
CA LYS A 109 -10.95 -12.51 -1.81
C LYS A 109 -11.00 -11.73 -0.48
N PRO A 110 -12.11 -11.81 0.27
CA PRO A 110 -12.18 -11.14 1.57
C PRO A 110 -11.15 -11.69 2.55
N ASP A 111 -10.53 -10.78 3.31
CA ASP A 111 -9.59 -11.13 4.38
C ASP A 111 -10.26 -12.02 5.44
N GLU A 112 -9.48 -12.94 6.00
CA GLU A 112 -9.92 -13.79 7.09
C GLU A 112 -9.31 -13.30 8.41
N GLN A 113 -10.18 -12.91 9.34
CA GLN A 113 -9.75 -12.26 10.57
C GLN A 113 -10.37 -12.91 11.79
N TRP A 114 -9.58 -13.11 12.84
CA TRP A 114 -10.00 -13.73 14.09
C TRP A 114 -9.46 -12.99 15.30
N LEU A 115 -10.34 -12.77 16.27
CA LEU A 115 -10.00 -12.21 17.58
C LEU A 115 -10.13 -13.29 18.65
N TYR A 116 -9.03 -13.64 19.29
CA TYR A 116 -9.00 -14.49 20.48
C TYR A 116 -9.12 -13.64 21.74
N LEU A 117 -10.10 -13.99 22.58
CA LEU A 117 -10.35 -13.34 23.86
C LEU A 117 -10.06 -14.33 25.01
N PRO A 118 -8.96 -14.15 25.77
CA PRO A 118 -8.52 -15.11 26.77
C PRO A 118 -9.51 -15.26 27.93
N ALA A 119 -10.14 -14.17 28.36
CA ALA A 119 -11.16 -14.18 29.42
C ALA A 119 -12.35 -15.10 29.11
N LEU A 120 -12.66 -15.26 27.82
CA LEU A 120 -13.75 -16.12 27.34
C LEU A 120 -13.25 -17.46 26.77
N LYS A 121 -11.93 -17.65 26.68
CA LYS A 121 -11.27 -18.75 25.96
C LYS A 121 -11.90 -18.99 24.57
N ARG A 122 -12.27 -17.92 23.88
CA ARG A 122 -13.06 -17.98 22.65
C ARG A 122 -12.35 -17.26 21.51
N VAL A 123 -12.42 -17.87 20.33
CA VAL A 123 -12.07 -17.23 19.06
C VAL A 123 -13.35 -16.70 18.41
N LYS A 124 -13.36 -15.42 18.04
CA LYS A 124 -14.43 -14.76 17.29
C LYS A 124 -13.93 -14.44 15.90
N ARG A 125 -14.60 -14.92 14.85
CA ARG A 125 -14.33 -14.49 13.47
C ARG A 125 -14.87 -13.07 13.25
N ILE A 126 -14.08 -12.21 12.63
CA ILE A 126 -14.50 -10.88 12.18
C ILE A 126 -14.94 -11.03 10.73
N ASN A 127 -16.25 -10.97 10.49
CA ASN A 127 -16.79 -11.05 9.14
C ASN A 127 -16.58 -9.73 8.39
N SER A 128 -16.47 -9.79 7.07
CA SER A 128 -16.21 -8.61 6.22
C SER A 128 -17.24 -7.48 6.37
N LYS A 129 -18.47 -7.77 6.80
CA LYS A 129 -19.50 -6.74 7.10
C LYS A 129 -19.19 -5.91 8.36
N ASN A 130 -18.35 -6.42 9.25
CA ASN A 130 -18.01 -5.80 10.53
C ASN A 130 -16.57 -5.25 10.56
N LYS A 131 -15.85 -5.31 9.42
CA LYS A 131 -14.42 -4.97 9.36
C LYS A 131 -14.14 -3.47 9.60
N SER A 132 -15.11 -2.61 9.31
CA SER A 132 -15.04 -1.17 9.58
C SER A 132 -15.33 -0.80 11.04
N GLY A 133 -15.57 -1.79 11.91
CA GLY A 133 -15.73 -1.56 13.35
C GLY A 133 -14.38 -1.29 14.04
N PRO A 134 -14.37 -0.56 15.16
CA PRO A 134 -13.13 -0.18 15.85
C PRO A 134 -12.41 -1.39 16.43
N PHE A 135 -11.11 -1.43 16.21
CA PHE A 135 -10.19 -2.41 16.76
C PHE A 135 -9.88 -2.08 18.21
N MET A 136 -10.44 -2.87 19.13
CA MET A 136 -10.19 -2.76 20.58
C MET A 136 -10.40 -1.34 21.14
N GLY A 137 -11.35 -0.59 20.60
CA GLY A 137 -11.65 0.78 21.03
C GLY A 137 -10.59 1.82 20.63
N SER A 138 -9.71 1.48 19.69
CA SER A 138 -8.83 2.44 19.00
C SER A 138 -9.55 3.07 17.80
N GLU A 139 -8.89 4.07 17.21
CA GLU A 139 -9.32 4.72 15.96
C GLU A 139 -9.03 3.87 14.72
N PHE A 140 -8.28 2.77 14.84
CA PHE A 140 -8.10 1.82 13.76
C PHE A 140 -9.34 0.93 13.62
N ALA A 141 -9.76 0.66 12.40
CA ALA A 141 -10.70 -0.40 12.07
C ALA A 141 -10.00 -1.76 11.98
N TYR A 142 -10.76 -2.86 11.99
CA TYR A 142 -10.17 -4.19 11.75
C TYR A 142 -9.56 -4.30 10.34
N GLU A 143 -10.13 -3.62 9.35
CA GLU A 143 -9.60 -3.61 7.99
C GLU A 143 -8.27 -2.88 7.85
N ASP A 144 -7.97 -1.92 8.73
CA ASP A 144 -6.68 -1.21 8.74
C ASP A 144 -5.51 -2.10 9.18
N LEU A 145 -5.81 -3.28 9.73
CA LEU A 145 -4.81 -4.27 10.18
C LEU A 145 -4.58 -5.40 9.17
N ALA A 146 -5.21 -5.33 8.00
CA ALA A 146 -4.89 -6.19 6.86
C ALA A 146 -3.76 -5.55 6.04
N SER A 147 -3.05 -6.36 5.25
CA SER A 147 -2.11 -5.83 4.27
C SER A 147 -2.85 -5.07 3.17
N GLN A 148 -2.16 -4.06 2.63
CA GLN A 148 -2.63 -3.32 1.49
C GLN A 148 -2.29 -4.10 0.22
N GLU A 149 -3.32 -4.39 -0.57
CA GLU A 149 -3.18 -5.16 -1.80
C GLU A 149 -3.59 -4.27 -2.96
N ILE A 150 -2.82 -4.30 -4.05
CA ILE A 150 -3.07 -3.45 -5.22
C ILE A 150 -4.48 -3.69 -5.78
N GLU A 151 -4.92 -4.94 -5.80
CA GLU A 151 -6.19 -5.41 -6.33
C GLU A 151 -7.41 -4.90 -5.55
N LYS A 152 -7.24 -4.40 -4.31
CA LYS A 152 -8.35 -3.90 -3.48
C LYS A 152 -8.80 -2.49 -3.85
N TYR A 153 -8.06 -1.77 -4.71
CA TYR A 153 -8.29 -0.37 -5.00
C TYR A 153 -8.21 -0.05 -6.50
N SER A 154 -8.77 1.10 -6.84
CA SER A 154 -8.55 1.78 -8.12
C SER A 154 -7.76 3.05 -7.88
N TYR A 155 -6.80 3.33 -8.74
CA TYR A 155 -5.83 4.40 -8.54
C TYR A 155 -6.03 5.52 -9.55
N LYS A 156 -5.82 6.75 -9.10
CA LYS A 156 -5.83 7.94 -9.93
C LYS A 156 -4.80 8.91 -9.39
N TYR A 157 -3.79 9.20 -10.18
CA TYR A 157 -2.87 10.28 -9.90
C TYR A 157 -3.62 11.62 -9.90
N ILE A 158 -3.49 12.40 -8.83
CA ILE A 158 -4.19 13.69 -8.68
C ILE A 158 -3.25 14.84 -9.03
N ARG A 159 -2.10 14.91 -8.36
CA ARG A 159 -1.06 15.93 -8.55
C ARG A 159 0.16 15.62 -7.67
N ASP A 160 1.25 16.31 -7.94
CA ASP A 160 2.36 16.44 -7.00
C ASP A 160 2.06 17.53 -5.97
N GLU A 161 2.58 17.34 -4.77
CA GLU A 161 2.51 18.31 -3.70
C GLU A 161 3.81 18.34 -2.90
N ASN A 162 4.32 19.55 -2.64
CA ASN A 162 5.46 19.74 -1.75
C ASN A 162 4.95 19.80 -0.30
N ILE A 163 5.17 18.73 0.46
CA ILE A 163 4.82 18.67 1.89
C ILE A 163 6.01 19.17 2.71
N LYS A 164 5.79 20.13 3.61
CA LYS A 164 6.79 20.49 4.62
C LYS A 164 6.88 19.38 5.66
N THR A 165 7.92 18.57 5.60
CA THR A 165 8.24 17.65 6.68
C THR A 165 8.68 18.45 7.91
N LYS A 166 8.00 18.26 9.05
CA LYS A 166 8.61 18.61 10.34
C LYS A 166 9.62 17.52 10.64
N GLU A 167 10.88 17.89 10.80
CA GLU A 167 11.84 16.97 11.40
C GLU A 167 11.37 16.63 12.82
N PHE A 168 11.15 15.35 13.09
CA PHE A 168 10.91 14.90 14.44
C PHE A 168 12.26 14.93 15.17
N PRO A 169 12.39 15.68 16.29
CA PRO A 169 13.69 15.93 16.92
C PRO A 169 14.38 14.69 17.50
N ASN A 170 13.73 13.53 17.53
CA ASN A 170 14.26 12.28 18.05
C ASN A 170 13.86 11.13 17.11
N GLY A 171 14.57 10.97 15.98
CA GLY A 171 14.32 9.91 15.00
C GLY A 171 13.91 8.59 15.64
N VAL A 172 12.87 7.98 15.07
CA VAL A 172 12.42 6.63 15.42
C VAL A 172 13.46 5.62 14.95
#